data_AF-A0A4R7I3R5-F1
#
_entry.id   AF-A0A4R7I3R5-F1
#
_cell.length_a   1.000
_cell.length_b   1.000
_cell.length_c   1.000
_cell.angle_alpha   90.00
_cell.angle_beta   90.00
_cell.angle_gamma   90.00
#
_symmetry.space_group_name_H-M   'P 1'
#
loop_
_entity.id
_entity.type
_entity.pdbx_description
1 polymer ?
#
loop_
_entity_poly.entity_id
_entity_poly.type
_entity_poly.pdbx_seq_one_letter_code
_entity_poly.pdbx_strand_id
1 'polypeptide(L)'
;MRRNGITANIVFGMERPIRFEHARFLGDKRTQLVYDLDEWEDEAIIDEIVEQGVGLQFGPDTLVEARNRGYTLATPGKHRLHRKPRA
;
A
#
# COMPACT_ATOMS: atom_id res chain seq x y z
N MET A 1 -28.13 -16.54 -29.69
CA MET A 1 -28.47 -16.66 -28.25
C MET A 1 -27.18 -16.94 -27.48
N ARG A 2 -26.77 -16.03 -26.57
CA ARG A 2 -25.71 -16.16 -25.53
C ARG A 2 -24.29 -16.45 -26.05
N ARG A 3 -23.28 -15.63 -25.76
CA ARG A 3 -22.75 -15.37 -24.40
C ARG A 3 -22.07 -14.00 -24.34
N ASN A 4 -22.68 -13.04 -23.63
CA ASN A 4 -21.93 -11.93 -23.05
C ASN A 4 -21.15 -12.53 -21.87
N GLY A 5 -19.89 -12.91 -22.11
CA GLY A 5 -18.95 -13.20 -21.04
C GLY A 5 -18.60 -11.89 -20.37
N ILE A 6 -19.25 -11.60 -19.26
CA ILE A 6 -18.87 -10.54 -18.33
C ILE A 6 -17.46 -10.89 -17.87
N THR A 7 -16.45 -10.18 -18.37
CA THR A 7 -15.12 -10.17 -17.75
C THR A 7 -15.31 -9.55 -16.38
N ALA A 8 -15.40 -10.40 -15.35
CA ALA A 8 -15.22 -9.94 -13.99
C ALA A 8 -13.81 -9.34 -13.92
N ASN A 9 -13.72 -8.00 -13.78
CA ASN A 9 -12.52 -7.36 -13.27
C ASN A 9 -12.37 -7.84 -11.83
N ILE A 10 -11.72 -9.00 -11.65
CA ILE A 10 -11.27 -9.45 -10.34
C ILE A 10 -10.14 -8.50 -9.99
N VAL A 11 -10.41 -7.53 -9.11
CA VAL A 11 -9.34 -6.73 -8.50
C VAL A 11 -8.58 -7.69 -7.60
N PHE A 12 -7.35 -8.03 -7.97
CA PHE A 12 -6.45 -8.91 -7.21
C PHE A 12 -5.77 -8.13 -6.07
N GLY A 13 -6.55 -7.43 -5.25
CA GLY A 13 -6.05 -6.76 -4.05
C GLY A 13 -6.04 -7.73 -2.86
N MET A 14 -5.09 -7.55 -1.93
CA MET A 14 -5.06 -8.32 -0.69
C MET A 14 -6.22 -7.97 0.26
N GLU A 15 -6.47 -8.84 1.24
CA GLU A 15 -7.33 -8.47 2.36
C GLU A 15 -6.67 -7.35 3.17
N ARG A 16 -7.35 -6.19 3.28
CA ARG A 16 -6.76 -5.03 3.94
C ARG A 16 -6.68 -5.24 5.45
N PRO A 17 -5.58 -4.84 6.11
CA PRO A 17 -5.48 -4.86 7.56
C PRO A 17 -6.56 -3.97 8.20
N ILE A 18 -7.21 -4.44 9.28
CA ILE A 18 -8.32 -3.75 9.95
C ILE A 18 -8.00 -2.27 10.27
N ARG A 19 -6.79 -1.97 10.73
CA ARG A 19 -6.36 -0.59 11.04
C ARG A 19 -6.30 0.34 9.82
N PHE A 20 -6.27 -0.22 8.62
CA PHE A 20 -6.11 0.47 7.35
C PHE A 20 -7.21 0.10 6.35
N GLU A 21 -8.36 -0.41 6.82
CA GLU A 21 -9.46 -0.89 5.97
C GLU A 21 -9.94 0.17 4.95
N HIS A 22 -9.87 1.45 5.33
CA HIS A 22 -10.27 2.59 4.51
C HIS A 22 -9.14 3.25 3.72
N ALA A 23 -7.90 2.78 3.83
CA ALA A 23 -6.77 3.35 3.08
C ALA A 23 -6.47 2.50 1.84
N ARG A 24 -6.29 3.18 0.71
CA ARG A 24 -5.63 2.62 -0.47
C ARG A 24 -4.12 2.74 -0.34
N PHE A 25 -3.59 3.86 0.15
CA PHE A 25 -2.15 4.07 0.24
C PHE A 25 -1.63 3.93 1.67
N LEU A 26 -0.76 2.93 1.88
CA LEU A 26 -0.06 2.69 3.15
C LEU A 26 1.41 3.10 3.04
N GLY A 27 1.84 4.08 3.83
CA GLY A 27 3.24 4.46 3.93
C GLY A 27 3.98 3.67 5.00
N ASP A 28 5.22 3.24 4.73
CA ASP A 28 6.16 2.73 5.74
C ASP A 28 7.10 3.85 6.20
N LYS A 29 6.97 4.28 7.47
CA LYS A 29 7.77 5.36 8.06
C LYS A 29 9.28 5.06 8.07
N ARG A 30 9.68 3.79 8.01
CA ARG A 30 11.10 3.40 7.99
C ARG A 30 11.70 3.54 6.60
N THR A 31 10.96 3.24 5.53
CA THR A 31 11.52 3.18 4.17
C THR A 31 11.19 4.40 3.31
N GLN A 32 10.21 5.22 3.71
CA GLN A 32 9.56 6.22 2.84
C GLN A 32 9.05 5.61 1.53
N LEU A 33 8.62 4.35 1.58
CA LEU A 33 7.87 3.73 0.50
C LEU A 33 6.38 3.79 0.81
N VAL A 34 5.58 4.01 -0.22
CA VAL A 34 4.13 3.92 -0.17
C VAL A 34 3.67 2.73 -1.00
N TYR A 35 2.79 1.92 -0.43
CA TYR A 35 2.21 0.72 -1.02
C TYR A 35 0.77 1.02 -1.42
N ASP A 36 0.39 0.64 -2.63
CA ASP A 36 -1.00 0.70 -3.10
C ASP A 36 -1.68 -0.63 -2.76
N LEU A 37 -2.52 -0.64 -1.73
CA LEU A 37 -3.18 -1.85 -1.23
C LEU A 37 -4.18 -2.46 -2.23
N ASP A 38 -4.54 -1.73 -3.29
CA ASP A 38 -5.38 -2.28 -4.37
C ASP A 38 -4.58 -3.10 -5.37
N GLU A 39 -3.26 -2.88 -5.46
CA GLU A 39 -2.39 -3.43 -6.51
C GLU A 39 -1.19 -4.23 -5.96
N TRP A 40 -0.90 -4.11 -4.67
CA TRP A 40 0.21 -4.82 -4.03
C TRP A 40 -0.19 -6.27 -3.74
N GLU A 41 0.71 -7.21 -3.96
CA GLU A 41 0.43 -8.65 -3.79
C GLU A 41 1.19 -9.29 -2.62
N ASP A 42 2.28 -8.67 -2.15
CA ASP A 42 3.11 -9.21 -1.07
C ASP A 42 2.57 -8.78 0.30
N GLU A 43 1.62 -9.57 0.82
CA GLU A 43 0.97 -9.39 2.12
C GLU A 43 1.96 -9.37 3.28
N ALA A 44 3.03 -10.17 3.22
CA ALA A 44 4.00 -10.29 4.31
C ALA A 44 4.70 -8.95 4.62
N ILE A 45 4.90 -8.10 3.60
CA ILE A 45 5.42 -6.74 3.79
C ILE A 45 4.40 -5.85 4.51
N ILE A 46 3.12 -5.95 4.13
CA ILE A 46 2.05 -5.15 4.72
C ILE A 46 1.84 -5.57 6.19
N ASP A 47 1.79 -6.87 6.46
CA ASP A 47 1.70 -7.42 7.82
C ASP A 47 2.86 -6.94 8.69
N GLU A 48 4.09 -7.02 8.21
CA GLU A 48 5.27 -6.52 8.94
C GLU A 48 5.12 -5.03 9.29
N ILE A 49 4.64 -4.20 8.36
CA ILE A 49 4.45 -2.75 8.59
C ILE A 49 3.39 -2.50 9.68
N VAL A 50 2.30 -3.26 9.66
CA VAL A 50 1.18 -3.13 10.60
C VAL A 50 1.57 -3.62 11.99
N GLU A 51 2.18 -4.81 12.08
CA GLU A 51 2.64 -5.43 13.32
C GLU A 51 3.66 -4.55 14.04
N GLN A 52 4.60 -3.96 13.29
CA GLN A 52 5.63 -3.08 13.85
C GLN A 52 5.08 -1.67 14.19
N GLY A 53 3.83 -1.35 13.87
CA GLY A 53 3.23 -0.03 14.14
C GLY A 53 3.89 1.13 13.37
N VAL A 54 4.51 0.82 12.23
CA VAL A 54 5.27 1.77 11.41
C VAL A 54 4.52 2.23 10.16
N GLY A 55 3.27 1.78 9.98
CA GLY A 55 2.35 2.28 8.96
C GLY A 55 1.94 3.73 9.15
N LEU A 56 1.60 4.40 8.05
CA LEU A 56 1.10 5.77 7.98
C LEU A 56 0.02 5.90 6.90
N GLN A 57 -1.09 6.56 7.23
CA GLN A 57 -2.11 7.00 6.26
C GLN A 57 -1.83 8.42 5.79
N PHE A 58 -2.33 8.74 4.60
CA PHE A 58 -2.23 10.06 3.99
C PHE A 58 -3.58 10.77 4.00
N GLY A 59 -3.57 12.07 4.25
CA GLY A 59 -4.76 12.92 4.17
C GLY A 59 -4.49 14.05 3.18
N PRO A 60 -5.09 14.04 1.97
CA PRO A 60 -6.00 13.03 1.42
C PRO A 60 -5.31 11.70 1.03
N ASP A 61 -6.08 10.60 0.95
CA ASP A 61 -5.57 9.26 0.58
C ASP A 61 -5.30 9.17 -0.92
N THR A 62 -4.20 9.79 -1.35
CA THR A 62 -3.78 9.84 -2.75
C THR A 62 -2.27 9.64 -2.87
N LEU A 63 -1.83 9.05 -3.98
CA LEU A 63 -0.40 8.93 -4.27
C LEU A 63 0.29 10.29 -4.40
N VAL A 64 -0.44 11.32 -4.85
CA VAL A 64 0.09 12.69 -4.93
C VAL A 64 0.43 13.21 -3.54
N GLU A 65 -0.46 13.03 -2.56
CA GLU A 65 -0.18 13.42 -1.17
C GLU A 65 1.02 12.67 -0.59
N ALA A 66 1.10 11.36 -0.81
CA ALA A 66 2.25 10.57 -0.36
C ALA A 66 3.57 11.10 -0.95
N ARG A 67 3.59 11.44 -2.24
CA ARG A 67 4.76 12.03 -2.91
C ARG A 67 5.11 13.41 -2.35
N ASN A 68 4.12 14.25 -2.05
CA ASN A 68 4.35 15.55 -1.41
C ASN A 68 5.01 15.41 -0.02
N ARG A 69 4.75 14.29 0.67
CA ARG A 69 5.42 13.93 1.94
C ARG A 69 6.77 13.20 1.76
N GLY A 70 7.28 13.13 0.53
CA GLY A 70 8.56 12.51 0.21
C GLY A 70 8.53 10.99 0.12
N TYR A 71 7.35 10.37 0.04
CA TYR A 71 7.24 8.93 -0.20
C TYR A 71 7.38 8.59 -1.68
N THR A 72 7.99 7.45 -1.96
CA THR A 72 8.08 6.91 -3.32
C THR A 72 7.25 5.64 -3.43
N LEU A 73 6.49 5.48 -4.52
CA LEU A 73 5.72 4.26 -4.77
C LEU A 73 6.65 3.02 -4.72
N ALA A 74 6.20 2.00 -4.00
CA ALA A 74 6.86 0.71 -3.94
C ALA A 74 6.70 -0.02 -5.28
N THR A 75 7.74 -0.75 -5.67
CA THR A 75 7.71 -1.65 -6.83
C THR A 75 8.29 -2.99 -6.38
N PRO A 76 7.85 -4.12 -6.96
CA PRO A 76 8.45 -5.42 -6.65
C PRO A 76 9.97 -5.39 -6.78
N GLY A 77 10.67 -6.03 -5.84
CA GLY A 77 12.14 -6.08 -5.81
C GLY A 77 12.85 -4.79 -5.39
N LYS A 78 12.12 -3.72 -5.05
CA LYS A 78 12.73 -2.47 -4.59
C LYS A 78 13.40 -2.66 -3.24
N HIS A 79 14.65 -2.20 -3.14
CA HIS A 79 15.40 -2.31 -1.89
C HIS A 79 14.80 -1.44 -0.79
N ARG A 80 14.47 -2.07 0.35
CA ARG A 80 13.86 -1.43 1.52
C ARG A 80 14.94 -0.97 2.49
N LEU A 81 15.45 0.25 2.28
CA LEU A 81 16.39 0.87 3.21
C LEU A 81 15.66 1.37 4.46
N HIS A 82 15.81 0.65 5.57
CA HIS A 82 15.25 1.06 6.86
C HIS A 82 16.02 2.25 7.42
N ARG A 83 15.37 3.42 7.41
CA ARG A 83 15.82 4.66 8.01
C ARG A 83 15.19 4.79 9.40
N LYS A 84 15.80 5.63 10.25
CA LYS A 84 15.13 6.05 11.50
C LYS A 84 13.79 6.68 11.13
N PRO A 85 12.66 6.24 11.74
CA PRO A 85 11.35 6.81 11.45
C PRO A 85 11.40 8.33 11.58
N ARG A 86 10.94 9.05 10.56
CA ARG A 86 10.79 10.50 10.66
C ARG A 86 9.50 10.78 11.45
N ALA A 87 9.62 11.67 12.43
CA ALA A 87 8.51 12.12 13.28
C ALA A 87 7.45 12.83 12.45
#